data_AF-A0A951DZL4-F1
#
_entry.id   AF-A0A951DZL4-F1
#
_cell.length_a   1.000
_cell.length_b   1.000
_cell.length_c   1.000
_cell.angle_alpha   90.00
_cell.angle_beta   90.00
_cell.angle_gamma   90.00
#
_symmetry.space_group_name_H-M   'P 1'
#
loop_
_entity.id
_entity.type
_entity.pdbx_description
1 polymer ?
#
loop_
_entity_poly.entity_id
_entity_poly.type
_entity_poly.pdbx_seq_one_letter_code
_entity_poly.pdbx_strand_id
1 'polypeptide(L)' 'MCGRFVQKTPLGEIQVLFETANAVPNAPARYNAAPTDTLAVVRFNPKTRERSLDLLRWGLVPLWAKDISFG' A
#
# COMPACT_ATOMS: atom_id res chain seq x y z
N MET A 1 -7.03 11.61 -13.29
CA MET A 1 -7.14 10.70 -12.13
C MET A 1 -7.03 9.28 -12.68
N CYS A 2 -6.07 8.46 -12.23
CA CYS A 2 -5.93 7.08 -12.69
C CYS A 2 -6.75 6.15 -11.79
N GLY A 3 -7.77 5.47 -12.33
CA GLY A 3 -8.69 4.63 -11.56
C GLY A 3 -8.36 3.14 -11.54
N ARG A 4 -7.31 2.70 -12.25
CA ARG A 4 -6.85 1.29 -12.27
C ARG A 4 -5.34 1.21 -12.40
N PHE A 5 -4.73 0.19 -11.82
CA PHE A 5 -3.31 -0.13 -12.06
C PHE A 5 -2.96 -1.61 -11.82
N VAL A 6 -1.70 -1.96 -12.11
CA VAL A 6 -1.15 -3.31 -11.94
C VAL A 6 -0.07 -3.31 -10.86
N GLN A 7 -0.19 -4.21 -9.87
CA GLN A 7 0.83 -4.53 -8.88
C GLN A 7 1.16 -6.03 -8.99
N LYS A 8 2.04 -6.37 -9.94
CA LYS A 8 2.42 -7.76 -10.23
C LYS A 8 3.82 -8.14 -9.71
N THR A 9 4.63 -7.15 -9.37
CA THR A 9 5.98 -7.37 -8.85
C THR A 9 5.91 -8.08 -7.50
N PRO A 10 6.67 -9.17 -7.29
CA PRO A 10 6.74 -9.85 -6.01
C PRO A 10 7.11 -8.89 -4.87
N LEU A 11 6.42 -8.97 -3.75
CA LEU A 11 6.60 -8.03 -2.64
C LEU A 11 7.99 -8.12 -1.99
N GLY A 12 8.66 -9.28 -2.09
CA GLY A 12 10.06 -9.42 -1.67
C GLY A 12 11.02 -8.61 -2.55
N GLU A 13 10.77 -8.50 -3.85
CA GLU A 13 11.58 -7.63 -4.74
C GLU A 13 11.34 -6.15 -4.41
N ILE A 14 10.10 -5.78 -4.07
CA ILE A 14 9.78 -4.42 -3.61
C ILE A 14 10.50 -4.12 -2.28
N GLN A 15 10.53 -5.07 -1.34
CA GLN A 15 11.29 -4.90 -0.10
C GLN A 15 12.77 -4.66 -0.37
N VAL A 16 13.39 -5.43 -1.27
CA VAL A 16 14.81 -5.26 -1.62
C VAL A 16 15.05 -3.90 -2.28
N LEU A 17 14.22 -3.52 -3.24
CA LEU A 17 14.36 -2.25 -3.97
C LEU A 17 14.24 -1.02 -3.06
N PHE A 18 13.38 -1.08 -2.05
CA PHE A 18 13.12 0.05 -1.14
C PHE A 18 13.76 -0.10 0.23
N GLU A 19 14.42 -1.21 0.53
CA GLU A 19 15.06 -1.51 1.82
C GLU A 19 14.09 -1.39 3.00
N THR A 20 12.92 -2.04 2.90
CA THR A 20 11.91 -1.94 3.97
C THR A 20 12.25 -2.82 5.16
N ALA A 21 12.16 -2.27 6.38
CA ALA A 21 12.63 -2.89 7.62
C ALA A 21 11.70 -3.98 8.17
N ASN A 22 10.41 -3.94 7.83
CA ASN A 22 9.42 -4.91 8.30
C ASN A 22 9.39 -6.18 7.45
N ALA A 23 8.75 -7.23 7.98
CA ALA A 23 8.51 -8.46 7.23
C ALA A 23 7.65 -8.20 5.98
N VAL A 24 7.93 -8.94 4.90
CA VAL A 24 7.15 -8.86 3.67
C VAL A 24 5.72 -9.31 3.95
N PRO A 25 4.70 -8.47 3.67
CA PRO A 25 3.32 -8.89 3.82
C PRO A 25 2.98 -9.98 2.79
N ASN A 26 2.15 -10.94 3.19
CA ASN A 26 1.64 -11.96 2.28
C ASN A 26 0.40 -11.42 1.56
N ALA A 27 0.57 -10.97 0.31
CA ALA A 27 -0.54 -10.52 -0.53
C ALA A 27 -0.33 -10.96 -1.99
N PRO A 28 -1.42 -11.24 -2.72
CA PRO A 28 -1.33 -11.70 -4.10
C PRO A 28 -0.98 -10.54 -5.05
N ALA A 29 -0.39 -10.90 -6.19
CA ALA A 29 -0.30 -10.00 -7.34
C ALA A 29 -1.70 -9.53 -7.78
N ARG A 30 -1.84 -8.25 -8.09
CA ARG A 30 -3.06 -7.67 -8.65
C ARG A 30 -2.83 -7.14 -10.05
N TYR A 31 -3.43 -7.81 -11.03
CA TYR A 31 -3.37 -7.41 -12.43
C TYR A 31 -4.42 -6.36 -12.81
N ASN A 32 -5.29 -6.01 -11.87
CA ASN A 32 -6.41 -5.13 -12.15
C ASN A 32 -6.90 -4.40 -10.88
N ALA A 33 -5.98 -3.78 -10.13
CA ALA A 33 -6.31 -3.07 -8.90
C ALA A 33 -7.32 -1.94 -9.16
N ALA A 34 -8.28 -1.78 -8.25
CA ALA A 34 -9.33 -0.77 -8.28
C ALA A 34 -9.41 -0.01 -6.94
N PRO A 35 -10.09 1.16 -6.89
CA PRO A 35 -10.34 1.84 -5.63
C PRO A 35 -10.99 0.89 -4.62
N THR A 36 -10.70 1.12 -3.34
CA THR A 36 -11.03 0.30 -2.18
C THR A 36 -10.24 -1.01 -2.02
N ASP A 37 -9.50 -1.46 -3.04
CA ASP A 37 -8.61 -2.63 -2.89
C ASP A 37 -7.52 -2.38 -1.84
N THR A 38 -7.15 -3.44 -1.14
CA THR A 38 -5.95 -3.46 -0.28
C THR A 38 -4.70 -3.77 -1.11
N LEU A 39 -3.72 -2.87 -1.06
CA LEU A 39 -2.54 -2.84 -1.92
C LEU A 39 -1.28 -2.63 -1.09
N ALA A 40 -0.15 -3.16 -1.56
CA ALA A 40 1.15 -2.93 -0.91
C ALA A 40 1.66 -1.53 -1.20
N VAL A 41 2.09 -0.82 -0.15
CA VAL A 41 2.56 0.56 -0.19
C VAL A 41 3.81 0.69 0.66
N VAL A 42 4.84 1.35 0.13
CA VAL A 42 6.02 1.74 0.90
C VAL A 42 5.73 3.04 1.65
N ARG A 43 5.82 2.99 2.98
CA ARG A 43 5.71 4.17 3.85
C ARG A 43 7.07 4.54 4.42
N PHE A 44 7.27 5.81 4.70
CA PHE A 44 8.47 6.31 5.38
C PHE A 44 8.07 6.88 6.75
N ASN A 45 8.75 6.43 7.80
CA ASN A 45 8.57 6.99 9.14
C ASN A 45 9.61 8.09 9.39
N PRO A 46 9.21 9.36 9.53
CA PRO A 46 10.17 10.45 9.73
C PRO A 46 10.90 10.39 11.07
N LYS A 47 10.36 9.69 12.08
CA LYS A 47 10.99 9.57 13.41
C LYS A 47 12.08 8.51 13.43
N THR A 48 11.82 7.32 12.87
CA THR A 48 12.80 6.22 12.84
C THR A 48 13.69 6.27 11.59
N ARG A 49 13.31 7.04 10.58
CA ARG A 49 13.94 7.12 9.24
C ARG A 49 13.92 5.80 8.47
N GLU A 50 13.04 4.88 8.84
CA GLU A 50 12.89 3.58 8.18
C GLU A 50 11.74 3.60 7.18
N ARG A 51 11.84 2.72 6.19
CA ARG A 51 10.74 2.41 5.28
C ARG A 51 10.04 1.12 5.71
N SER A 52 8.74 1.06 5.52
CA SER A 52 7.94 -0.15 5.74
C SER A 52 7.09 -0.47 4.53
N LEU A 53 6.92 -1.76 4.22
CA LEU A 53 6.03 -2.27 3.19
C LEU A 53 4.73 -2.74 3.84
N ASP A 54 3.66 -1.97 3.69
CA ASP A 54 2.39 -2.19 4.39
C ASP A 54 1.23 -2.37 3.42
N LEU A 55 0.19 -3.07 3.86
CA LEU A 55 -1.06 -3.22 3.12
C LEU A 55 -2.03 -2.10 3.51
N LEU A 56 -2.44 -1.27 2.55
CA LEU A 56 -3.35 -0.15 2.76
C LEU A 56 -4.54 -0.22 1.80
N ARG A 57 -5.70 0.30 2.24
CA ARG A 57 -6.86 0.52 1.38
C ARG A 57 -6.58 1.67 0.40
N TRP A 58 -6.81 1.45 -0.89
CA TRP A 58 -6.76 2.51 -1.88
C TRP A 58 -8.03 3.38 -1.85
N GLY A 59 -8.00 4.38 -0.99
CA GLY A 59 -9.09 5.34 -0.83
C GLY A 59 -8.94 6.00 0.51
N LEU A 60 -8.46 7.25 0.51
CA LEU A 60 -8.20 8.00 1.74
C LEU A 60 -9.54 8.25 2.43
N VAL A 61 -9.65 7.79 3.68
CA VAL A 61 -10.76 8.15 4.56
C VAL A 61 -10.26 9.28 5.46
N PRO A 62 -10.77 10.52 5.30
CA PRO A 62 -10.36 11.63 6.14
C PRO A 62 -10.71 11.37 7.60
N LEU A 63 -9.92 11.92 8.53
CA LEU A 63 -10.15 11.76 9.97
C LEU A 63 -11.53 12.27 10.43
N TRP A 64 -12.08 13.28 9.75
CA TRP A 64 -13.37 13.89 10.05
C TRP A 64 -14.55 13.15 9.40
N ALA A 65 -14.30 12.13 8.58
CA ALA A 65 -15.36 11.36 7.97
C ALA A 65 -16.13 10.57 9.03
N LYS A 66 -17.46 10.53 8.90
CA LYS A 66 -18.34 9.79 9.81
C LYS A 66 -18.26 8.28 9.60
N ASP A 67 -17.91 7.87 8.38
CA ASP A 67 -17.87 6.47 7.95
C ASP A 67 -16.88 6.27 6.80
N ILE A 68 -16.64 4.99 6.47
CA ILE A 68 -15.65 4.56 5.46
C ILE A 68 -16.11 4.78 4.00
N SER A 69 -17.40 5.09 3.78
CA SER A 69 -17.96 5.26 2.43
C SER A 69 -17.60 6.60 1.79
N PHE A 70 -17.01 7.51 2.55
CA PHE A 70 -16.51 8.80 2.07
C PHE A 70 -15.36 8.72 1.06
N GLY A 71 -14.79 7.54 0.80
CA GLY A 71 -13.72 7.37 -0.19
C GLY A 71 -13.50 5.93 -0.61
#